data_AF-A0A923CWY4-F1
#
_entry.id   AF-A0A923CWY4-F1
#
_cell.length_a   1.000
_cell.length_b   1.000
_cell.length_c   1.000
_cell.angle_alpha   90.00
_cell.angle_beta   90.00
_cell.angle_gamma   90.00
#
_symmetry.space_group_name_H-M   'P 1'
#
loop_
_entity.id
_entity.type
_entity.pdbx_description
1 polymer ?
#
loop_
_entity_poly.entity_id
_entity_poly.type
_entity_poly.pdbx_seq_one_letter_code
_entity_poly.pdbx_strand_id
1 'polypeptide(L)' 'MPEDSYTAKLLLGDRDKLLKKIGEEATEVVMAAKDSDSQQLRYEIGDLIYHLMVVMVREGLTLEDLAAELAGRRRE' A
#
# COMPACT_ATOMS: atom_id res chain seq x y z
N MET A 1 -18.77 -3.32 9.88
CA MET A 1 -17.84 -4.13 9.05
C MET A 1 -17.85 -5.56 9.58
N PRO A 2 -17.57 -6.58 8.75
CA PRO A 2 -17.49 -7.96 9.23
C PRO A 2 -16.37 -8.07 10.28
N GLU A 3 -16.64 -8.68 11.44
CA GLU A 3 -15.70 -8.73 12.58
C GLU A 3 -14.37 -9.44 12.26
N ASP A 4 -14.37 -10.30 11.23
CA ASP A 4 -13.18 -11.05 10.79
C ASP A 4 -12.45 -10.49 9.57
N SER A 5 -12.89 -9.36 9.01
CA SER A 5 -12.19 -8.76 7.87
C SER A 5 -10.81 -8.25 8.27
N TYR A 6 -9.77 -8.77 7.61
CA TYR A 6 -8.39 -8.28 7.77
C TYR A 6 -8.30 -6.77 7.52
N THR A 7 -8.95 -6.28 6.46
CA THR A 7 -9.02 -4.85 6.14
C THR A 7 -9.72 -4.04 7.23
N ALA A 8 -10.81 -4.54 7.81
CA ALA A 8 -11.49 -3.87 8.92
C ALA A 8 -10.58 -3.74 10.15
N LYS A 9 -9.80 -4.79 10.44
CA LYS A 9 -8.82 -4.79 11.54
C LYS A 9 -7.68 -3.78 11.30
N LEU A 10 -7.22 -3.61 10.06
CA LEU A 10 -6.21 -2.61 9.71
C LEU A 10 -6.74 -1.18 9.76
N LEU A 11 -7.98 -0.96 9.28
CA LEU A 11 -8.62 0.36 9.26
C LEU A 11 -8.94 0.87 10.67
N LEU A 12 -9.52 0.00 11.52
CA LEU A 12 -9.99 0.37 12.86
C LEU A 12 -8.93 0.12 13.94
N GLY A 13 -7.87 -0.61 13.62
CA GLY A 13 -6.84 -1.03 14.57
C GLY A 13 -5.66 -0.06 14.67
N ASP A 14 -4.58 -0.58 15.25
CA ASP A 14 -3.34 0.15 15.50
C ASP A 14 -2.69 0.66 14.20
N ARG A 15 -2.44 1.97 14.15
CA ARG A 15 -1.82 2.65 13.00
C ARG A 15 -0.39 2.15 12.77
N ASP A 16 0.35 1.88 13.84
CA ASP A 16 1.76 1.49 13.73
C ASP A 16 1.91 0.12 13.07
N LYS A 17 0.94 -0.78 13.26
CA LYS A 17 0.92 -2.08 12.56
C LYS A 17 0.78 -1.89 11.05
N LEU A 18 -0.10 -0.99 10.62
CA LEU A 18 -0.30 -0.68 9.22
C LEU A 18 0.94 -0.02 8.59
N LEU A 19 1.55 0.95 9.28
CA LEU A 19 2.76 1.62 8.77
C LEU A 19 3.97 0.68 8.72
N LYS A 20 4.08 -0.27 9.65
CA LYS A 20 5.11 -1.33 9.59
C LYS A 20 4.98 -2.20 8.34
N LYS A 21 3.76 -2.59 7.96
CA LYS A 21 3.52 -3.35 6.73
C LYS A 21 4.00 -2.60 5.49
N ILE A 22 3.72 -1.29 5.38
CA ILE A 22 4.23 -0.49 4.24
C ILE A 22 5.77 -0.56 4.14
N GLY A 23 6.47 -0.44 5.27
CA GLY A 23 7.94 -0.52 5.28
C GLY A 23 8.48 -1.90 4.94
N GLU A 24 7.82 -2.96 5.43
CA GLU A 24 8.12 -4.36 5.12
C GLU A 24 7.95 -4.63 3.61
N GLU A 25 6.76 -4.38 3.06
CA GLU A 25 6.44 -4.65 1.65
C GLU A 25 7.31 -3.82 0.70
N ALA A 26 7.60 -2.56 1.03
CA ALA A 26 8.49 -1.73 0.22
C ALA A 26 9.91 -2.31 0.16
N THR A 27 10.40 -2.90 1.26
CA THR A 27 11.70 -3.56 1.30
C THR A 27 11.67 -4.86 0.49
N GLU A 28 10.60 -5.63 0.59
CA GLU A 28 10.42 -6.88 -0.15
C GLU A 28 10.30 -6.65 -1.67
N VAL A 29 9.61 -5.59 -2.11
CA VAL A 29 9.59 -5.16 -3.52
C VAL A 29 11.01 -4.89 -4.04
N VAL A 30 11.82 -4.16 -3.26
CA VAL A 30 13.21 -3.85 -3.65
C VAL A 30 14.04 -5.13 -3.77
N MET A 31 13.88 -6.06 -2.83
CA MET A 31 14.60 -7.33 -2.84
C MET A 31 14.16 -8.23 -4.00
N ALA A 32 12.86 -8.39 -4.23
CA ALA A 32 12.32 -9.17 -5.34
C ALA A 32 12.75 -8.61 -6.71
N ALA A 33 12.77 -7.28 -6.86
CA ALA A 33 13.26 -6.62 -8.07
C ALA A 33 14.75 -6.87 -8.30
N LYS A 34 15.57 -6.76 -7.24
CA LYS A 34 17.01 -7.04 -7.28
C LYS A 34 17.29 -8.48 -7.71
N ASP A 35 16.53 -9.44 -7.19
CA ASP A 35 16.75 -10.87 -7.43
C ASP A 35 16.11 -11.35 -8.76
N SER A 36 15.48 -10.45 -9.52
CA SER A 36 14.79 -10.77 -10.80
C SER A 36 13.68 -11.82 -10.65
N ASP A 37 13.09 -11.93 -9.46
CA ASP A 37 11.96 -12.82 -9.20
C ASP A 37 10.65 -12.14 -9.61
N SER A 38 10.22 -12.38 -10.84
CA SER A 38 8.99 -11.78 -11.38
C SER A 38 7.70 -12.18 -10.65
N GLN A 39 7.67 -13.36 -10.00
CA GLN A 39 6.49 -13.81 -9.28
C GLN A 39 6.40 -13.12 -7.92
N GLN A 40 7.51 -13.13 -7.16
CA GLN A 40 7.59 -12.43 -5.89
C GLN A 40 7.36 -10.93 -6.09
N LEU A 41 7.99 -10.34 -7.11
CA LEU A 41 7.85 -8.91 -7.39
C LEU A 41 6.38 -8.51 -7.62
N ARG A 42 5.63 -9.31 -8.38
CA ARG A 42 4.20 -9.05 -8.60
C ARG A 42 3.42 -9.14 -7.29
N TYR A 43 3.74 -10.12 -6.45
CA TYR A 43 3.08 -10.34 -5.18
C TYR A 43 3.31 -9.16 -4.22
N GLU A 44 4.56 -8.77 -3.99
CA GLU A 44 4.90 -7.68 -3.05
C GLU A 44 4.43 -6.31 -3.55
N ILE A 45 4.45 -6.07 -4.87
CA ILE A 45 3.84 -4.85 -5.43
C ILE A 45 2.34 -4.82 -5.10
N GLY A 46 1.66 -5.97 -5.23
CA GLY A 46 0.25 -6.09 -4.88
C GLY A 46 -0.01 -5.78 -3.41
N ASP A 47 0.81 -6.35 -2.51
CA ASP A 47 0.62 -6.16 -1.07
C ASP A 47 0.99 -4.74 -0.61
N LEU A 48 2.03 -4.14 -1.20
CA LEU A 48 2.37 -2.73 -0.99
C LEU A 48 1.22 -1.81 -1.42
N ILE A 49 0.66 -2.01 -2.61
CA ILE A 49 -0.46 -1.20 -3.11
C ILE A 49 -1.69 -1.39 -2.21
N TYR A 50 -1.97 -2.61 -1.76
CA TYR A 50 -3.07 -2.89 -0.84
C TYR A 50 -2.90 -2.09 0.47
N HIS A 51 -1.75 -2.16 1.12
CA HIS A 51 -1.50 -1.44 2.38
C HIS A 51 -1.52 0.08 2.20
N LEU A 52 -1.03 0.59 1.05
CA LEU A 52 -1.14 2.02 0.71
C LEU A 52 -2.60 2.45 0.55
N MET A 53 -3.45 1.66 -0.12
CA MET A 53 -4.88 1.96 -0.25
C MET A 53 -5.59 1.97 1.12
N VAL A 54 -5.20 1.09 2.05
CA VAL A 54 -5.74 1.08 3.41
C VAL A 54 -5.35 2.34 4.18
N VAL A 55 -4.10 2.81 4.06
CA VAL A 55 -3.68 4.10 4.63
C VAL A 55 -4.44 5.25 3.99
N MET A 56 -4.61 5.28 2.67
CA MET A 56 -5.36 6.33 2.00
C MET A 56 -6.76 6.48 2.59
N VAL A 57 -7.52 5.40 2.69
CA VAL A 57 -8.88 5.41 3.25
C VAL A 57 -8.87 5.89 4.70
N ARG A 58 -7.88 5.47 5.51
CA ARG A 58 -7.75 5.88 6.91
C ARG A 58 -7.44 7.37 7.07
N GLU A 59 -6.64 7.93 6.17
CA GLU A 59 -6.26 9.35 6.16
C GLU A 59 -7.26 10.23 5.38
N GLY A 60 -8.36 9.64 4.88
CA GLY A 60 -9.41 10.36 4.15
C GLY A 60 -9.03 10.77 2.73
N LEU A 61 -8.04 10.11 2.13
CA LEU A 61 -7.60 10.34 0.75
C LEU A 61 -8.35 9.42 -0.22
N THR A 62 -8.69 9.95 -1.39
CA THR A 62 -9.30 9.19 -2.48
C THR A 62 -8.30 8.87 -3.59
N LEU A 63 -8.66 7.95 -4.50
CA LEU A 63 -7.84 7.68 -5.68
C LEU A 63 -7.77 8.90 -6.62
N GLU A 64 -8.81 9.74 -6.63
CA GLU A 64 -8.84 11.00 -7.38
C GLU A 64 -7.80 11.99 -6.84
N ASP A 65 -7.62 12.08 -5.51
CA ASP A 65 -6.57 12.93 -4.91
C ASP A 65 -5.17 12.50 -5.39
N LEU A 66 -4.89 11.19 -5.38
CA LEU A 66 -3.61 10.66 -5.88
C LEU A 66 -3.47 10.84 -7.40
N ALA A 67 -4.55 10.63 -8.17
CA ALA A 67 -4.53 10.82 -9.61
C ALA A 67 -4.25 12.28 -9.98
N ALA A 68 -4.81 13.24 -9.24
CA ALA A 68 -4.55 14.66 -9.40
C ALA A 68 -3.08 15.00 -9.12
N GLU A 69 -2.53 14.49 -8.02
CA GLU A 69 -1.11 14.61 -7.66
C GLU A 69 -0.20 14.04 -8.77
N LEU A 70 -0.45 12.81 -9.23
CA LEU A 70 0.32 12.18 -10.31
C LEU A 70 0.19 12.92 -11.65
N ALA A 71 -0.97 13.51 -11.94
CA ALA A 71 -1.16 14.34 -13.12
C ALA A 71 -0.41 15.69 -13.02
N GLY A 72 -0.20 16.20 -11.81
CA GLY A 72 0.65 17.36 -11.54
C GLY A 72 2.10 17.11 -11.96
N ARG A 73 2.66 15.94 -11.60
CA ARG A 73 4.06 15.56 -11.89
C ARG A 73 4.43 15.48 -13.37
N ARG A 74 3.45 15.32 -14.26
CA ARG A 74 3.67 15.32 -15.73
C ARG A 74 3.81 16.73 -16.33
N ARG A 75 3.56 17.78 -15.54
CA ARG A 75 3.60 19.18 -15.97
C ARG A 75 4.86 19.93 -15.51
N GLU A 76 5.75 19.26 -14.78
CA GLU A 76 7.10 19.71 -14.43
C GLU A 76 8.12 19.09 -15.39
#